data_AF-A0A812PSI5-F1
#
_entry.id   AF-A0A812PSI5-F1
#
_cell.length_a   1.000
_cell.length_b   1.000
_cell.length_c   1.000
_cell.angle_alpha   90.00
_cell.angle_beta   90.00
_cell.angle_gamma   90.00
#
_symmetry.space_group_name_H-M   'P 1'
#
loop_
_entity.id
_entity.type
_entity.pdbx_description
1 polymer ?
#
loop_
_entity_poly.entity_id
_entity_poly.type
_entity_poly.pdbx_seq_one_letter_code
_entity_poly.pdbx_strand_id
1 'polypeptide(L)'
;RGPQHLNYWALAESGLLNSGGIFYRTRPATAISHNKFIIRTSPDGTTAVWTGSTNITAGAIFGHSNVGHILSQHDICQKYRAYWEKLLEDPDKKDFAKFNEELSPLPEENNWSELVLFSPRLRWADALSFMAQLILRARHSVAFTAAFGISREISPALLAAGSEGAGAAVPTYLLLESQGNWQASRDAVQALQRKANVRIAFGMHLEVPPIKSQPNSGAWIPETLTGLNEHVRYVHTKILLVDMFSDSPIVVSGSGNFSRAAMESNDENVVVVRGDRNLSDAYSVEFFRIFEHMRFRNEVQGVGKRSEVDTTADPQADLVMCRCGQAVAERTVKKAGPNVGRRFRCCANPQGLSCGYFAWVESAEAKEVSREEEEPWPWCYYSKKTFATLERRLFEDLHGEHGVRRSEQGRSEAEEPALLETQGGSCSSFESADEGMLDLWDLCGVSEDPAEPNTEPDSQLRQPARPNLTEIRDAATEMLGVNLKVKGGSKRLRELRDHLVTC
;
A
#
# COMPACT_ATOMS: atom_id res chain seq x y z
N ARG A 1 -18.93 24.77 10.45
CA ARG A 1 -19.53 24.28 9.17
C ARG A 1 -18.61 23.18 8.66
N GLY A 2 -19.12 21.97 8.40
CA GLY A 2 -18.28 20.83 7.98
C GLY A 2 -18.03 20.77 6.47
N PRO A 3 -17.31 19.73 5.98
CA PRO A 3 -16.95 19.57 4.57
C PRO A 3 -18.13 19.63 3.60
N GLN A 4 -19.30 19.13 4.02
CA GLN A 4 -20.52 19.16 3.22
C GLN A 4 -20.91 20.58 2.77
N HIS A 5 -20.73 21.59 3.63
CA HIS A 5 -21.09 22.96 3.29
C HIS A 5 -20.16 23.56 2.23
N LEU A 6 -18.87 23.24 2.29
CA LEU A 6 -17.90 23.67 1.28
C LEU A 6 -18.19 23.00 -0.07
N ASN A 7 -18.50 21.69 -0.05
CA ASN A 7 -18.88 20.98 -1.27
C ASN A 7 -20.16 21.56 -1.88
N TYR A 8 -21.18 21.83 -1.06
CA TYR A 8 -22.41 22.46 -1.56
C TYR A 8 -22.14 23.82 -2.18
N TRP A 9 -21.29 24.64 -1.55
CA TRP A 9 -20.92 25.95 -2.08
C TRP A 9 -20.17 25.84 -3.41
N ALA A 10 -19.18 24.94 -3.52
CA ALA A 10 -18.45 24.69 -4.76
C ALA A 10 -19.36 24.19 -5.90
N LEU A 11 -20.33 23.31 -5.59
CA LEU A 11 -21.31 22.84 -6.57
C LEU A 11 -22.30 23.95 -6.98
N ALA A 12 -22.62 24.87 -6.06
CA ALA A 12 -23.47 26.01 -6.35
C ALA A 12 -22.77 27.02 -7.26
N GLU A 13 -21.51 27.33 -6.93
CA GLU A 13 -20.67 28.27 -7.67
C GLU A 13 -20.36 27.76 -9.09
N SER A 14 -20.14 26.47 -9.26
CA SER A 14 -19.95 25.87 -10.59
C SER A 14 -21.23 25.78 -11.43
N GLY A 15 -22.39 26.09 -10.85
CA GLY A 15 -23.70 25.95 -11.50
C GLY A 15 -24.20 24.51 -11.59
N LEU A 16 -23.43 23.51 -11.14
CA LEU A 16 -23.80 22.11 -11.24
C LEU A 16 -25.05 21.76 -10.41
N LEU A 17 -25.31 22.46 -9.30
CA LEU A 17 -26.53 22.24 -8.50
C LEU A 17 -27.82 22.46 -9.31
N ASN A 18 -27.80 23.36 -10.28
CA ASN A 18 -28.97 23.70 -11.10
C ASN A 18 -29.00 22.93 -12.43
N SER A 19 -28.00 22.09 -12.69
CA SER A 19 -27.88 21.35 -13.97
C SER A 19 -28.87 20.20 -14.12
N GLY A 20 -29.51 19.76 -13.01
CA GLY A 20 -30.27 18.51 -12.97
C GLY A 20 -29.40 17.24 -12.99
N GLY A 21 -28.07 17.37 -13.05
CA GLY A 21 -27.12 16.26 -13.05
C GLY A 21 -26.56 15.88 -11.67
N ILE A 22 -27.08 16.47 -10.59
CA ILE A 22 -26.66 16.18 -9.22
C ILE A 22 -27.77 15.44 -8.48
N PHE A 23 -27.41 14.28 -7.95
CA PHE A 23 -28.31 13.40 -7.20
C PHE A 23 -27.78 13.24 -5.77
N TYR A 24 -28.61 13.58 -4.79
CA TYR A 24 -28.25 13.44 -3.39
C TYR A 24 -28.53 12.03 -2.91
N ARG A 25 -27.48 11.38 -2.41
CA ARG A 25 -27.62 10.13 -1.67
C ARG A 25 -27.71 10.43 -0.18
N THR A 26 -28.76 9.93 0.46
CA THR A 26 -29.03 10.13 1.89
C THR A 26 -29.01 8.82 2.68
N ARG A 27 -28.97 7.68 1.98
CA ARG A 27 -29.03 6.35 2.59
C ARG A 27 -27.88 5.44 2.14
N PRO A 28 -27.43 4.53 3.02
CA PRO A 28 -27.78 4.45 4.44
C PRO A 28 -27.01 5.49 5.26
N ALA A 29 -27.69 6.20 6.17
CA ALA A 29 -27.09 7.28 6.97
C ALA A 29 -25.93 6.85 7.88
N THR A 30 -25.82 5.54 8.18
CA THR A 30 -24.81 4.98 9.08
C THR A 30 -23.56 4.48 8.38
N ALA A 31 -23.52 4.50 7.05
CA ALA A 31 -22.34 4.13 6.27
C ALA A 31 -21.81 5.34 5.48
N ILE A 32 -20.53 5.29 5.15
CA ILE A 32 -19.92 6.32 4.32
C ILE A 32 -19.99 5.93 2.85
N SER A 33 -20.34 6.90 1.99
CA SER A 33 -20.15 6.82 0.54
C SER A 33 -18.66 6.96 0.25
N HIS A 34 -17.92 5.85 0.29
CA HIS A 34 -16.46 5.84 0.23
C HIS A 34 -15.91 5.26 -1.08
N ASN A 35 -16.76 4.97 -2.05
CA ASN A 35 -16.39 4.67 -3.41
C ASN A 35 -15.86 5.95 -4.09
N LYS A 36 -14.77 5.84 -4.85
CA LYS A 36 -14.26 6.94 -5.69
C LYS A 36 -14.12 6.41 -7.09
N PHE A 37 -15.00 6.84 -7.99
CA PHE A 37 -14.89 6.49 -9.39
C PHE A 37 -15.51 7.56 -10.28
N ILE A 38 -15.05 7.63 -11.53
CA ILE A 38 -15.59 8.50 -12.57
C ILE A 38 -15.81 7.62 -13.80
N ILE A 39 -17.03 7.63 -14.34
CA ILE A 39 -17.35 6.93 -15.59
C ILE A 39 -17.34 7.96 -16.72
N ARG A 40 -16.50 7.72 -17.73
CA ARG A 40 -16.51 8.48 -18.98
C ARG A 40 -17.19 7.64 -20.05
N THR A 41 -18.23 8.18 -20.66
CA THR A 41 -18.87 7.61 -21.86
C THR A 41 -18.62 8.53 -23.04
N SER A 42 -17.96 8.04 -24.06
CA SER A 42 -17.70 8.75 -25.32
C SER A 42 -18.94 8.74 -26.23
N PRO A 43 -19.04 9.66 -27.22
CA PRO A 43 -20.14 9.67 -28.18
C PRO A 43 -20.31 8.39 -29.01
N ASP A 44 -19.22 7.64 -29.22
CA ASP A 44 -19.20 6.35 -29.91
C ASP A 44 -19.64 5.17 -29.01
N GLY A 45 -19.99 5.44 -27.75
CA GLY A 45 -20.41 4.44 -26.77
C GLY A 45 -19.26 3.76 -26.02
N THR A 46 -18.00 4.09 -26.31
CA THR A 46 -16.87 3.58 -25.53
C THR A 46 -16.94 4.10 -24.10
N THR A 47 -16.67 3.22 -23.13
CA THR A 47 -16.70 3.56 -21.71
C THR A 47 -15.33 3.32 -21.09
N ALA A 48 -14.91 4.22 -20.20
CA ALA A 48 -13.76 4.04 -19.34
C ALA A 48 -14.12 4.44 -17.91
N VAL A 49 -13.50 3.79 -16.92
CA VAL A 49 -13.73 4.07 -15.51
C VAL A 49 -12.41 4.45 -14.87
N TRP A 50 -12.34 5.63 -14.27
CA TRP A 50 -11.28 5.94 -13.30
C TRP A 50 -11.74 5.52 -11.91
N THR A 51 -10.90 4.82 -11.15
CA THR A 51 -11.16 4.47 -9.74
C THR A 51 -9.85 4.26 -8.98
N GLY A 52 -9.90 4.09 -7.66
CA GLY A 52 -8.72 3.78 -6.84
C GLY A 52 -8.86 4.22 -5.39
N SER A 53 -7.72 4.42 -4.71
CA SER A 53 -7.67 4.84 -3.30
C SER A 53 -7.79 6.35 -3.11
N THR A 54 -7.70 7.12 -4.20
CA THR A 54 -7.61 8.58 -4.22
C THR A 54 -8.96 9.24 -3.93
N ASN A 55 -9.05 10.00 -2.84
CA ASN A 55 -10.16 10.95 -2.67
C ASN A 55 -9.94 12.18 -3.57
N ILE A 56 -11.02 12.81 -4.03
CA ILE A 56 -10.93 14.10 -4.73
C ILE A 56 -10.83 15.23 -3.69
N THR A 57 -9.69 15.32 -3.02
CA THR A 57 -9.38 16.33 -2.00
C THR A 57 -7.91 16.75 -2.08
N ALA A 58 -7.60 17.97 -1.65
CA ALA A 58 -6.21 18.47 -1.63
C ALA A 58 -5.28 17.53 -0.83
N GLY A 59 -5.73 17.06 0.34
CA GLY A 59 -4.95 16.13 1.15
C GLY A 59 -4.68 14.78 0.49
N ALA A 60 -5.60 14.28 -0.34
CA ALA A 60 -5.38 13.04 -1.08
C ALA A 60 -4.52 13.20 -2.33
N ILE A 61 -4.57 14.35 -3.00
CA ILE A 61 -3.79 14.65 -4.21
C ILE A 61 -2.36 15.06 -3.85
N PHE A 62 -2.18 15.91 -2.84
CA PHE A 62 -0.88 16.52 -2.49
C PHE A 62 -0.25 15.96 -1.21
N GLY A 63 -1.03 15.31 -0.34
CA GLY A 63 -0.58 14.92 1.00
C GLY A 63 -0.55 13.43 1.29
N HIS A 64 -0.90 12.58 0.32
CA HIS A 64 -0.97 11.13 0.51
C HIS A 64 -0.32 10.40 -0.65
N SER A 65 0.32 9.26 -0.36
CA SER A 65 0.47 8.23 -1.38
C SER A 65 -0.89 7.60 -1.65
N ASN A 66 -1.34 7.68 -2.89
CA ASN A 66 -2.58 7.13 -3.40
C ASN A 66 -2.39 6.57 -4.80
N VAL A 67 -3.37 5.80 -5.27
CA VAL A 67 -3.43 5.32 -6.64
C VAL A 67 -4.78 5.65 -7.27
N GLY A 68 -4.74 6.01 -8.54
CA GLY A 68 -5.89 6.01 -9.44
C GLY A 68 -5.51 5.22 -10.69
N HIS A 69 -6.38 4.33 -11.12
CA HIS A 69 -6.20 3.57 -12.36
C HIS A 69 -7.40 3.76 -13.30
N ILE A 70 -7.16 3.55 -14.58
CA ILE A 70 -8.16 3.64 -15.63
C ILE A 70 -8.46 2.23 -16.12
N LEU A 71 -9.72 1.84 -16.05
CA LEU A 71 -10.25 0.58 -16.53
C LEU A 71 -10.96 0.82 -17.86
N SER A 72 -10.67 0.01 -18.86
CA SER A 72 -11.28 0.08 -20.20
C SER A 72 -11.98 -1.21 -20.61
N GLN A 73 -11.91 -2.27 -19.79
CA GLN A 73 -12.61 -3.52 -20.07
C GLN A 73 -14.12 -3.29 -20.08
N HIS A 74 -14.76 -3.65 -21.20
CA HIS A 74 -16.18 -3.39 -21.44
C HIS A 74 -17.07 -3.92 -20.30
N ASP A 75 -16.88 -5.20 -19.92
CA ASP A 75 -17.70 -5.85 -18.89
C ASP A 75 -17.57 -5.20 -17.51
N ILE A 76 -16.34 -4.80 -17.14
CA ILE A 76 -16.09 -4.08 -15.88
C ILE A 76 -16.73 -2.69 -15.92
N CYS A 77 -16.58 -1.97 -17.03
CA CYS A 77 -17.20 -0.66 -17.23
C CYS A 77 -18.73 -0.72 -17.15
N GLN A 78 -19.36 -1.75 -17.75
CA GLN A 78 -20.81 -1.95 -17.63
C GLN A 78 -21.24 -2.25 -16.19
N LYS A 79 -20.45 -3.00 -15.42
CA LYS A 79 -20.73 -3.21 -13.99
C LYS A 79 -20.66 -1.90 -13.20
N TYR A 80 -19.66 -1.05 -13.43
CA TYR A 80 -19.62 0.28 -12.80
C TYR A 80 -20.82 1.14 -13.18
N ARG A 81 -21.25 1.09 -14.45
CA ARG A 81 -22.45 1.79 -14.92
C ARG A 81 -23.70 1.30 -14.20
N ALA A 82 -23.93 -0.01 -14.14
CA ALA A 82 -25.06 -0.59 -13.43
C ALA A 82 -25.03 -0.26 -11.92
N TYR A 83 -23.84 -0.26 -11.32
CA TYR A 83 -23.64 0.16 -9.94
C TYR A 83 -23.98 1.65 -9.73
N TRP A 84 -23.56 2.53 -10.63
CA TRP A 84 -23.92 3.94 -10.61
C TRP A 84 -25.43 4.17 -10.78
N GLU A 85 -26.06 3.50 -11.74
CA GLU A 85 -27.51 3.57 -11.96
C GLU A 85 -28.28 3.12 -10.70
N LYS A 86 -27.79 2.09 -10.00
CA LYS A 86 -28.38 1.66 -8.73
C LYS A 86 -28.19 2.68 -7.62
N LEU A 87 -27.05 3.37 -7.56
CA LEU A 87 -26.81 4.43 -6.57
C LEU A 87 -27.79 5.60 -6.71
N LEU A 88 -28.20 5.92 -7.94
CA LEU A 88 -29.19 6.99 -8.22
C LEU A 88 -30.54 6.73 -7.56
N GLU A 89 -30.88 5.47 -7.31
CA GLU A 89 -32.13 5.08 -6.63
C GLU A 89 -32.10 5.35 -5.11
N ASP A 90 -30.96 5.79 -4.56
CA ASP A 90 -30.71 5.97 -3.12
C ASP A 90 -31.13 4.73 -2.29
N PRO A 91 -30.68 3.51 -2.63
CA PRO A 91 -31.22 2.27 -2.07
C PRO A 91 -30.89 2.10 -0.58
N ASP A 92 -31.75 1.39 0.15
CA ASP A 92 -31.43 0.94 1.50
C ASP A 92 -30.28 -0.09 1.50
N LYS A 93 -29.51 -0.13 2.59
CA LYS A 93 -28.28 -0.94 2.71
C LYS A 93 -28.46 -2.40 2.28
N LYS A 94 -29.54 -3.04 2.73
CA LYS A 94 -29.76 -4.48 2.52
C LYS A 94 -30.00 -4.81 1.05
N ASP A 95 -30.84 -4.02 0.39
CA ASP A 95 -31.18 -4.21 -1.02
C ASP A 95 -29.98 -3.89 -1.91
N PHE A 96 -29.21 -2.86 -1.55
CA PHE A 96 -27.98 -2.53 -2.24
C PHE A 96 -26.91 -3.61 -2.08
N ALA A 97 -26.75 -4.15 -0.87
CA ALA A 97 -25.79 -5.23 -0.63
C ALA A 97 -26.13 -6.52 -1.39
N LYS A 98 -27.42 -6.85 -1.50
CA LYS A 98 -27.89 -7.98 -2.31
C LYS A 98 -27.58 -7.75 -3.80
N PHE A 99 -27.91 -6.56 -4.31
CA PHE A 99 -27.60 -6.17 -5.68
C PHE A 99 -26.10 -6.25 -5.99
N ASN A 100 -25.24 -5.74 -5.08
CA ASN A 100 -23.79 -5.77 -5.28
C ASN A 100 -23.23 -7.19 -5.36
N GLU A 101 -23.76 -8.13 -4.57
CA GLU A 101 -23.34 -9.53 -4.64
C GLU A 101 -23.75 -10.22 -5.95
N GLU A 102 -24.92 -9.87 -6.49
CA GLU A 102 -25.38 -10.36 -7.79
C GLU A 102 -24.58 -9.75 -8.95
N LEU A 103 -24.29 -8.44 -8.88
CA LEU A 103 -23.55 -7.71 -9.91
C LEU A 103 -22.05 -8.06 -9.94
N SER A 104 -21.47 -8.31 -8.77
CA SER A 104 -20.05 -8.61 -8.58
C SER A 104 -19.87 -9.89 -7.74
N PRO A 105 -20.18 -11.06 -8.31
CA PRO A 105 -20.02 -12.33 -7.60
C PRO A 105 -18.55 -12.60 -7.31
N LEU A 106 -18.29 -13.31 -6.21
CA LEU A 106 -16.95 -13.84 -5.95
C LEU A 106 -16.70 -15.00 -6.92
N PRO A 107 -15.50 -15.11 -7.50
CA PRO A 107 -15.19 -16.19 -8.43
C PRO A 107 -15.13 -17.54 -7.70
N GLU A 108 -15.72 -18.58 -8.28
CA GLU A 108 -15.64 -19.95 -7.75
C GLU A 108 -14.31 -20.63 -8.12
N GLU A 109 -13.75 -20.25 -9.28
CA GLU A 109 -12.49 -20.77 -9.83
C GLU A 109 -11.46 -19.66 -10.02
N ASN A 110 -10.19 -20.02 -10.27
CA ASN A 110 -9.12 -19.06 -10.55
C ASN A 110 -9.05 -18.60 -12.02
N ASN A 111 -10.06 -18.93 -12.84
CA ASN A 111 -10.09 -18.63 -14.27
C ASN A 111 -10.66 -17.24 -14.57
N TRP A 112 -9.94 -16.20 -14.12
CA TRP A 112 -10.29 -14.80 -14.34
C TRP A 112 -9.02 -13.97 -14.51
N SER A 113 -9.09 -12.94 -15.35
CA SER A 113 -8.01 -11.96 -15.54
C SER A 113 -8.26 -10.69 -14.75
N GLU A 114 -9.49 -10.19 -14.74
CA GLU A 114 -9.87 -8.98 -14.02
C GLU A 114 -11.25 -9.14 -13.39
N LEU A 115 -11.39 -8.65 -12.16
CA LEU A 115 -12.64 -8.66 -11.40
C LEU A 115 -12.80 -7.34 -10.65
N VAL A 116 -14.05 -6.93 -10.46
CA VAL A 116 -14.42 -5.86 -9.53
C VAL A 116 -15.35 -6.42 -8.46
N LEU A 117 -15.13 -6.01 -7.22
CA LEU A 117 -15.99 -6.30 -6.07
C LEU A 117 -16.58 -4.99 -5.54
N PHE A 118 -17.91 -4.89 -5.57
CA PHE A 118 -18.62 -3.78 -4.95
C PHE A 118 -19.05 -4.13 -3.53
N SER A 119 -19.04 -3.11 -2.67
CA SER A 119 -19.55 -3.12 -1.31
C SER A 119 -20.60 -2.03 -1.13
N PRO A 120 -21.56 -2.16 -0.18
CA PRO A 120 -21.64 -3.18 0.88
C PRO A 120 -22.01 -4.58 0.36
N ARG A 121 -21.75 -5.61 1.16
CA ARG A 121 -22.08 -7.03 0.93
C ARG A 121 -22.72 -7.64 2.17
N LEU A 122 -23.69 -8.54 1.98
CA LEU A 122 -24.28 -9.35 3.07
C LEU A 122 -23.26 -10.39 3.55
N ARG A 123 -22.62 -11.09 2.61
CA ARG A 123 -21.54 -12.06 2.81
C ARG A 123 -20.17 -11.40 2.76
N TRP A 124 -19.99 -10.33 3.54
CA TRP A 124 -18.75 -9.56 3.58
C TRP A 124 -17.53 -10.41 3.98
N ALA A 125 -17.71 -11.41 4.82
CA ALA A 125 -16.64 -12.29 5.28
C ALA A 125 -16.08 -13.15 4.14
N ASP A 126 -16.91 -13.54 3.17
CA ASP A 126 -16.48 -14.30 2.00
C ASP A 126 -15.53 -13.46 1.12
N ALA A 127 -15.78 -12.15 1.01
CA ALA A 127 -14.91 -11.23 0.25
C ALA A 127 -13.53 -11.05 0.91
N LEU A 128 -13.46 -10.93 2.25
CA LEU A 128 -12.18 -10.91 2.95
C LEU A 128 -11.48 -12.28 2.92
N SER A 129 -12.25 -13.36 3.00
CA SER A 129 -11.73 -14.72 2.87
C SER A 129 -11.11 -14.95 1.49
N PHE A 130 -11.72 -14.41 0.43
CA PHE A 130 -11.15 -14.43 -0.91
C PHE A 130 -9.78 -13.73 -0.93
N MET A 131 -9.65 -12.52 -0.38
CA MET A 131 -8.35 -11.82 -0.31
C MET A 131 -7.32 -12.58 0.54
N ALA A 132 -7.73 -13.13 1.67
CA ALA A 132 -6.89 -13.98 2.52
C ALA A 132 -6.38 -15.22 1.76
N GLN A 133 -7.23 -15.85 0.95
CA GLN A 133 -6.87 -17.00 0.12
C GLN A 133 -5.83 -16.66 -0.95
N LEU A 134 -5.86 -15.44 -1.52
CA LEU A 134 -4.79 -14.99 -2.42
C LEU A 134 -3.44 -14.97 -1.70
N ILE A 135 -3.38 -14.47 -0.46
CA ILE A 135 -2.16 -14.41 0.35
C ILE A 135 -1.65 -15.82 0.73
N LEU A 136 -2.55 -16.71 1.14
CA LEU A 136 -2.19 -18.08 1.51
C LEU A 136 -1.62 -18.89 0.35
N ARG A 137 -2.11 -18.62 -0.87
CA ARG A 137 -1.70 -19.30 -2.11
C ARG A 137 -0.51 -18.67 -2.82
N ALA A 138 0.05 -17.58 -2.28
CA ALA A 138 1.26 -16.96 -2.80
C ALA A 138 2.39 -17.98 -2.96
N ARG A 139 3.17 -17.87 -4.04
CA ARG A 139 4.29 -18.77 -4.32
C ARG A 139 5.65 -18.09 -4.20
N HIS A 140 5.71 -16.80 -4.50
CA HIS A 140 6.94 -16.03 -4.63
C HIS A 140 7.00 -14.86 -3.66
N SER A 141 5.89 -14.16 -3.41
CA SER A 141 5.94 -12.93 -2.60
C SER A 141 4.57 -12.38 -2.21
N VAL A 142 4.53 -11.57 -1.15
CA VAL A 142 3.38 -10.73 -0.81
C VAL A 142 3.84 -9.31 -0.47
N ALA A 143 3.16 -8.29 -0.99
CA ALA A 143 3.29 -6.91 -0.50
C ALA A 143 1.91 -6.36 -0.12
N PHE A 144 1.81 -5.66 1.01
CA PHE A 144 0.53 -5.23 1.56
C PHE A 144 0.61 -3.86 2.23
N THR A 145 -0.39 -3.02 2.00
CA THR A 145 -0.54 -1.72 2.67
C THR A 145 -1.76 -1.69 3.59
N ALA A 146 -1.65 -0.96 4.71
CA ALA A 146 -2.82 -0.65 5.53
C ALA A 146 -2.72 0.70 6.25
N ALA A 147 -3.76 1.51 6.05
CA ALA A 147 -3.89 2.84 6.67
C ALA A 147 -4.37 2.81 8.14
N PHE A 148 -5.12 1.77 8.54
CA PHE A 148 -5.76 1.70 9.87
C PHE A 148 -5.45 0.41 10.64
N GLY A 149 -4.30 -0.19 10.34
CA GLY A 149 -3.89 -1.49 10.87
C GLY A 149 -4.47 -2.68 10.11
N ILE A 150 -4.04 -3.88 10.49
CA ILE A 150 -4.34 -5.14 9.79
C ILE A 150 -5.59 -5.76 10.42
N SER A 151 -6.60 -6.08 9.60
CA SER A 151 -7.85 -6.68 10.07
C SER A 151 -7.66 -8.10 10.63
N ARG A 152 -8.62 -8.55 11.45
CA ARG A 152 -8.58 -9.89 12.07
C ARG A 152 -8.72 -11.00 11.04
N GLU A 153 -9.32 -10.69 9.91
CA GLU A 153 -9.58 -11.61 8.81
C GLU A 153 -8.34 -11.78 7.91
N ILE A 154 -7.50 -10.75 7.80
CA ILE A 154 -6.30 -10.77 6.94
C ILE A 154 -5.03 -11.16 7.71
N SER A 155 -4.92 -10.78 8.99
CA SER A 155 -3.70 -11.06 9.76
C SER A 155 -3.29 -12.53 9.84
N PRO A 156 -4.21 -13.52 9.95
CA PRO A 156 -3.83 -14.93 9.93
C PRO A 156 -3.22 -15.36 8.60
N ALA A 157 -3.74 -14.84 7.48
CA ALA A 157 -3.22 -15.13 6.16
C ALA A 157 -1.81 -14.56 5.95
N LEU A 158 -1.55 -13.33 6.41
CA LEU A 158 -0.20 -12.74 6.36
C LEU A 158 0.81 -13.54 7.22
N LEU A 159 0.39 -14.05 8.39
CA LEU A 159 1.24 -14.88 9.24
C LEU A 159 1.57 -16.25 8.63
N ALA A 160 0.71 -16.73 7.73
CA ALA A 160 0.81 -18.00 7.02
C ALA A 160 1.03 -17.82 5.50
N ALA A 161 1.55 -16.67 5.07
CA ALA A 161 1.70 -16.35 3.66
C ALA A 161 2.49 -17.44 2.92
N GLY A 162 1.91 -17.93 1.82
CA GLY A 162 2.45 -19.00 0.97
C GLY A 162 2.35 -20.43 1.50
N SER A 163 1.72 -20.65 2.66
CA SER A 163 1.59 -21.99 3.24
C SER A 163 0.80 -22.97 2.36
N GLU A 164 -0.13 -22.48 1.54
CA GLU A 164 -0.93 -23.30 0.61
C GLU A 164 -0.38 -23.28 -0.82
N GLY A 165 0.39 -22.24 -1.18
CA GLY A 165 0.96 -22.06 -2.53
C GLY A 165 2.33 -22.71 -2.68
N ALA A 166 3.34 -22.13 -2.05
CA ALA A 166 4.72 -22.63 -2.04
C ALA A 166 4.92 -23.83 -1.11
N GLY A 167 3.96 -24.09 -0.20
CA GLY A 167 4.16 -25.02 0.92
C GLY A 167 5.19 -24.53 1.94
N ALA A 168 5.59 -23.26 1.86
CA ALA A 168 6.60 -22.62 2.69
C ALA A 168 6.35 -21.11 2.79
N ALA A 169 7.02 -20.46 3.74
CA ALA A 169 6.92 -19.02 3.92
C ALA A 169 7.55 -18.26 2.75
N VAL A 170 6.82 -17.28 2.19
CA VAL A 170 7.29 -16.38 1.13
C VAL A 170 7.75 -15.04 1.72
N PRO A 171 8.63 -14.28 1.05
CA PRO A 171 8.98 -12.93 1.46
C PRO A 171 7.74 -12.04 1.45
N THR A 172 7.47 -11.40 2.59
CA THR A 172 6.28 -10.56 2.82
C THR A 172 6.69 -9.15 3.25
N TYR A 173 6.27 -8.14 2.51
CA TYR A 173 6.54 -6.72 2.76
C TYR A 173 5.27 -6.01 3.22
N LEU A 174 5.33 -5.30 4.35
CA LEU A 174 4.20 -4.57 4.92
C LEU A 174 4.52 -3.09 5.03
N LEU A 175 3.75 -2.25 4.34
CA LEU A 175 3.83 -0.79 4.46
C LEU A 175 2.60 -0.28 5.21
N LEU A 176 2.79 0.12 6.46
CA LEU A 176 1.70 0.44 7.38
C LEU A 176 1.74 1.92 7.75
N GLU A 177 0.59 2.57 7.89
CA GLU A 177 0.53 3.95 8.41
C GLU A 177 1.04 4.03 9.86
N SER A 178 0.77 3.01 10.67
CA SER A 178 1.18 2.90 12.06
C SER A 178 1.21 1.44 12.53
N GLN A 179 1.56 1.19 13.79
CA GLN A 179 1.45 -0.14 14.42
C GLN A 179 0.00 -0.63 14.57
N GLY A 180 -0.99 0.22 14.29
CA GLY A 180 -2.41 -0.08 14.41
C GLY A 180 -3.04 0.55 15.65
N ASN A 181 -4.29 0.99 15.48
CA ASN A 181 -4.98 1.80 16.49
C ASN A 181 -5.73 0.96 17.54
N TRP A 182 -5.70 -0.38 17.42
CA TRP A 182 -6.41 -1.32 18.30
C TRP A 182 -5.57 -2.55 18.61
N GLN A 183 -5.86 -3.20 19.74
CA GLN A 183 -4.97 -4.20 20.36
C GLN A 183 -4.63 -5.35 19.43
N ALA A 184 -5.63 -6.01 18.85
CA ALA A 184 -5.36 -7.19 18.02
C ALA A 184 -4.65 -6.86 16.69
N SER A 185 -4.73 -5.63 16.16
CA SER A 185 -3.84 -5.21 15.07
C SER A 185 -2.40 -5.07 15.56
N ARG A 186 -2.18 -4.49 16.75
CA ARG A 186 -0.82 -4.38 17.32
C ARG A 186 -0.22 -5.75 17.60
N ASP A 187 -0.99 -6.67 18.15
CA ASP A 187 -0.55 -8.05 18.41
C ASP A 187 -0.18 -8.77 17.11
N ALA A 188 -0.98 -8.58 16.06
CA ALA A 188 -0.68 -9.12 14.73
C ALA A 188 0.60 -8.53 14.16
N VAL A 189 0.78 -7.20 14.22
CA VAL A 189 1.99 -6.53 13.75
C VAL A 189 3.22 -7.04 14.52
N GLN A 190 3.14 -7.17 15.84
CA GLN A 190 4.23 -7.73 16.66
C GLN A 190 4.55 -9.19 16.29
N ALA A 191 3.53 -10.01 16.04
CA ALA A 191 3.73 -11.38 15.58
C ALA A 191 4.39 -11.45 14.19
N LEU A 192 4.01 -10.56 13.28
CA LEU A 192 4.61 -10.42 11.96
C LEU A 192 6.06 -9.93 12.03
N GLN A 193 6.39 -8.99 12.92
CA GLN A 193 7.77 -8.52 13.14
C GLN A 193 8.73 -9.63 13.61
N ARG A 194 8.21 -10.68 14.26
CA ARG A 194 9.02 -11.84 14.72
C ARG A 194 9.32 -12.84 13.60
N LYS A 195 8.66 -12.74 12.44
CA LYS A 195 8.83 -13.68 11.33
C LYS A 195 10.07 -13.33 10.51
N ALA A 196 10.95 -14.31 10.28
CA ALA A 196 12.17 -14.11 9.51
C ALA A 196 11.91 -13.68 8.06
N ASN A 197 10.80 -14.14 7.47
CA ASN A 197 10.37 -13.86 6.10
C ASN A 197 9.53 -12.58 5.94
N VAL A 198 9.42 -11.74 6.98
CA VAL A 198 8.60 -10.51 6.94
C VAL A 198 9.47 -9.27 7.11
N ARG A 199 9.15 -8.20 6.38
CA ARG A 199 9.67 -6.84 6.61
C ARG A 199 8.52 -5.87 6.73
N ILE A 200 8.64 -4.93 7.68
CA ILE A 200 7.59 -3.94 7.95
C ILE A 200 8.23 -2.55 7.95
N ALA A 201 7.57 -1.62 7.27
CA ALA A 201 7.84 -0.20 7.34
C ALA A 201 6.59 0.54 7.84
N PHE A 202 6.79 1.54 8.70
CA PHE A 202 5.76 2.41 9.25
C PHE A 202 5.87 3.83 8.71
N GLY A 203 4.74 4.44 8.40
CA GLY A 203 4.62 5.85 8.05
C GLY A 203 5.23 6.75 9.14
N MET A 204 6.28 7.47 8.78
CA MET A 204 7.01 8.33 9.70
C MET A 204 7.77 9.40 8.92
N HIS A 205 7.94 10.59 9.50
CA HIS A 205 8.85 11.63 9.00
C HIS A 205 10.11 11.65 9.86
N LEU A 206 11.23 12.14 9.34
CA LEU A 206 12.48 12.30 10.11
C LEU A 206 12.39 13.49 11.06
N GLU A 207 12.31 13.21 12.37
CA GLU A 207 12.29 14.24 13.42
C GLU A 207 13.68 14.85 13.69
N VAL A 208 14.75 14.06 13.51
CA VAL A 208 16.13 14.47 13.85
C VAL A 208 17.08 14.10 12.70
N PRO A 209 17.89 15.03 12.17
CA PRO A 209 18.97 14.68 11.24
C PRO A 209 19.88 13.63 11.88
N PRO A 210 20.32 12.58 11.15
CA PRO A 210 21.22 11.58 11.71
C PRO A 210 22.44 12.27 12.37
N ILE A 211 22.59 12.01 13.66
CA ILE A 211 23.70 12.32 14.58
C ILE A 211 24.81 13.22 14.01
N LYS A 212 24.91 14.45 14.56
CA LYS A 212 26.09 15.35 14.56
C LYS A 212 26.96 15.27 13.32
N SER A 213 26.69 16.17 12.36
CA SER A 213 27.66 16.78 11.44
C SER A 213 29.01 16.06 11.39
N GLN A 214 29.08 14.92 10.70
CA GLN A 214 30.38 14.51 10.18
C GLN A 214 30.75 15.58 9.15
N PRO A 215 32.00 16.05 9.09
CA PRO A 215 32.39 17.17 8.22
C PRO A 215 32.05 16.95 6.73
N ASN A 216 31.77 15.71 6.33
CA ASN A 216 31.46 15.30 4.96
C ASN A 216 30.09 14.62 4.79
N SER A 217 29.24 14.56 5.82
CA SER A 217 27.85 14.08 5.68
C SER A 217 26.95 15.28 5.41
N GLY A 218 26.41 15.41 4.21
CA GLY A 218 25.47 16.48 3.85
C GLY A 218 24.42 16.70 4.93
N ALA A 219 24.06 17.97 5.19
CA ALA A 219 23.07 18.31 6.19
C ALA A 219 21.68 17.86 5.72
N TRP A 220 21.04 16.96 6.47
CA TRP A 220 19.65 16.58 6.24
C TRP A 220 18.72 17.67 6.77
N ILE A 221 17.71 18.05 5.98
CA ILE A 221 16.68 19.02 6.39
C ILE A 221 15.62 18.26 7.21
N PRO A 222 15.24 18.74 8.40
CA PRO A 222 14.12 18.17 9.15
C PRO A 222 12.85 18.13 8.32
N GLU A 223 12.12 17.01 8.37
CA GLU A 223 10.89 16.84 7.61
C GLU A 223 9.70 17.42 8.38
N THR A 224 8.68 17.89 7.67
CA THR A 224 7.44 18.38 8.28
C THR A 224 6.25 17.93 7.44
N LEU A 225 5.14 17.60 8.10
CA LEU A 225 3.90 17.24 7.43
C LEU A 225 3.23 18.48 6.85
N THR A 226 2.58 18.32 5.70
CA THR A 226 1.85 19.41 5.01
C THR A 226 0.68 19.97 5.81
N GLY A 227 0.21 19.27 6.85
CA GLY A 227 -0.97 19.63 7.63
C GLY A 227 -2.30 19.39 6.89
N LEU A 228 -2.26 18.87 5.66
CA LEU A 228 -3.45 18.63 4.85
C LEU A 228 -4.29 17.43 5.34
N ASN A 229 -3.67 16.51 6.10
CA ASN A 229 -4.30 15.29 6.56
C ASN A 229 -4.09 15.06 8.06
N GLU A 230 -5.18 14.79 8.79
CA GLU A 230 -5.14 14.59 10.25
C GLU A 230 -5.14 13.10 10.66
N HIS A 231 -5.89 12.26 9.94
CA HIS A 231 -6.19 10.88 10.39
C HIS A 231 -5.30 9.81 9.77
N VAL A 232 -4.84 10.04 8.55
CA VAL A 232 -3.84 9.24 7.83
C VAL A 232 -2.85 10.27 7.32
N ARG A 233 -1.55 10.08 7.55
CA ARG A 233 -0.54 11.12 7.30
C ARG A 233 0.44 10.72 6.22
N TYR A 234 0.61 9.42 5.95
CA TYR A 234 1.63 8.92 5.04
C TYR A 234 1.04 7.95 3.99
N VAL A 235 0.54 6.80 4.44
CA VAL A 235 0.20 5.66 3.58
C VAL A 235 -1.31 5.55 3.45
N HIS A 236 -1.86 6.01 2.33
CA HIS A 236 -3.29 5.91 2.03
C HIS A 236 -3.60 4.98 0.84
N THR A 237 -2.60 4.36 0.24
CA THR A 237 -2.79 3.26 -0.73
C THR A 237 -3.41 2.03 -0.07
N LYS A 238 -4.25 1.31 -0.82
CA LYS A 238 -4.82 0.02 -0.43
C LYS A 238 -4.35 -0.97 -1.48
N ILE A 239 -3.22 -1.60 -1.22
CA ILE A 239 -2.50 -2.45 -2.16
C ILE A 239 -2.33 -3.81 -1.51
N LEU A 240 -2.66 -4.84 -2.26
CA LEU A 240 -2.18 -6.21 -2.04
C LEU A 240 -1.58 -6.69 -3.36
N LEU A 241 -0.28 -6.96 -3.35
CA LEU A 241 0.43 -7.61 -4.45
C LEU A 241 0.75 -9.04 -4.04
N VAL A 242 0.49 -9.97 -4.93
CA VAL A 242 0.85 -11.38 -4.77
C VAL A 242 1.68 -11.79 -5.97
N ASP A 243 2.81 -12.45 -5.71
CA ASP A 243 3.71 -13.00 -6.73
C ASP A 243 4.14 -11.95 -7.78
N MET A 244 4.56 -10.79 -7.29
CA MET A 244 4.62 -9.52 -8.04
C MET A 244 5.57 -9.50 -9.26
N PHE A 245 6.57 -10.38 -9.33
CA PHE A 245 7.47 -10.52 -10.48
C PHE A 245 7.34 -11.87 -11.20
N SER A 246 6.31 -12.65 -10.87
CA SER A 246 6.04 -13.92 -11.55
C SER A 246 5.36 -13.71 -12.91
N ASP A 247 5.15 -14.79 -13.65
CA ASP A 247 4.37 -14.78 -14.90
C ASP A 247 2.86 -14.58 -14.68
N SER A 248 2.37 -14.70 -13.45
CA SER A 248 0.96 -14.54 -13.13
C SER A 248 0.77 -13.74 -11.83
N PRO A 249 1.22 -12.47 -11.80
CA PRO A 249 1.09 -11.63 -10.61
C PRO A 249 -0.38 -11.31 -10.35
N ILE A 250 -0.71 -10.98 -9.10
CA ILE A 250 -2.03 -10.47 -8.73
C ILE A 250 -1.89 -9.11 -8.08
N VAL A 251 -2.60 -8.13 -8.62
CA VAL A 251 -2.71 -6.77 -8.09
C VAL A 251 -4.13 -6.55 -7.58
N VAL A 252 -4.25 -6.21 -6.31
CA VAL A 252 -5.52 -5.82 -5.69
C VAL A 252 -5.43 -4.38 -5.22
N SER A 253 -6.36 -3.54 -5.68
CA SER A 253 -6.46 -2.16 -5.20
C SER A 253 -7.87 -1.60 -5.36
N GLY A 254 -8.11 -0.40 -4.83
CA GLY A 254 -9.42 0.25 -4.88
C GLY A 254 -9.61 1.23 -3.73
N SER A 255 -10.87 1.55 -3.45
CA SER A 255 -11.23 2.52 -2.41
C SER A 255 -11.22 1.91 -1.00
N GLY A 256 -11.57 0.62 -0.90
CA GLY A 256 -11.80 -0.06 0.36
C GLY A 256 -10.53 -0.55 1.04
N ASN A 257 -10.44 -0.32 2.35
CA ASN A 257 -9.46 -1.03 3.19
C ASN A 257 -9.80 -2.54 3.22
N PHE A 258 -8.82 -3.38 3.53
CA PHE A 258 -9.06 -4.83 3.73
C PHE A 258 -9.70 -5.11 5.10
N SER A 259 -10.87 -4.52 5.37
CA SER A 259 -11.55 -4.55 6.66
C SER A 259 -13.04 -4.89 6.55
N ARG A 260 -13.63 -5.31 7.67
CA ARG A 260 -15.07 -5.57 7.77
C ARG A 260 -15.92 -4.37 7.36
N ALA A 261 -15.58 -3.16 7.83
CA ALA A 261 -16.37 -1.97 7.54
C ALA A 261 -16.44 -1.66 6.04
N ALA A 262 -15.30 -1.83 5.34
CA ALA A 262 -15.21 -1.64 3.89
C ALA A 262 -16.09 -2.64 3.12
N MET A 263 -16.16 -3.90 3.55
CA MET A 263 -16.92 -4.94 2.85
C MET A 263 -18.40 -5.01 3.26
N GLU A 264 -18.73 -4.77 4.53
CA GLU A 264 -20.08 -4.95 5.08
C GLU A 264 -20.95 -3.70 4.98
N SER A 265 -20.35 -2.51 5.07
CA SER A 265 -21.09 -1.28 5.37
C SER A 265 -20.88 -0.18 4.37
N ASN A 266 -19.63 0.17 4.10
CA ASN A 266 -19.30 1.29 3.24
C ASN A 266 -19.62 0.99 1.78
N ASP A 267 -19.88 2.03 1.02
CA ASP A 267 -19.74 1.93 -0.42
C ASP A 267 -18.25 1.86 -0.74
N GLU A 268 -17.83 0.79 -1.39
CA GLU A 268 -16.45 0.62 -1.82
C GLU A 268 -16.43 -0.13 -3.14
N ASN A 269 -15.32 0.01 -3.85
CA ASN A 269 -14.99 -0.87 -4.95
C ASN A 269 -13.55 -1.36 -4.81
N VAL A 270 -13.32 -2.62 -5.12
CA VAL A 270 -12.01 -3.25 -5.16
C VAL A 270 -11.85 -3.95 -6.50
N VAL A 271 -10.77 -3.63 -7.20
CA VAL A 271 -10.38 -4.24 -8.46
C VAL A 271 -9.27 -5.26 -8.18
N VAL A 272 -9.37 -6.41 -8.83
CA VAL A 272 -8.41 -7.50 -8.73
C VAL A 272 -7.99 -7.89 -10.13
N VAL A 273 -6.71 -7.72 -10.44
CA VAL A 273 -6.11 -8.02 -11.74
C VAL A 273 -5.11 -9.15 -11.57
N ARG A 274 -5.15 -10.15 -12.45
CA ARG A 274 -4.25 -11.30 -12.50
C ARG A 274 -3.58 -11.36 -13.87
N GLY A 275 -2.28 -11.63 -13.87
CA GLY A 275 -1.51 -11.89 -15.10
C GLY A 275 -0.96 -10.64 -15.78
N ASP A 276 -1.31 -9.44 -15.32
CA ASP A 276 -0.77 -8.20 -15.88
C ASP A 276 0.57 -7.84 -15.22
N ARG A 277 1.66 -8.19 -15.90
CA ARG A 277 3.03 -7.93 -15.44
C ARG A 277 3.36 -6.44 -15.41
N ASN A 278 2.95 -5.67 -16.41
CA ASN A 278 3.23 -4.23 -16.47
C ASN A 278 2.55 -3.48 -15.33
N LEU A 279 1.30 -3.85 -15.04
CA LEU A 279 0.57 -3.31 -13.89
C LEU A 279 1.26 -3.68 -12.58
N SER A 280 1.65 -4.95 -12.43
CA SER A 280 2.34 -5.42 -11.23
C SER A 280 3.68 -4.71 -11.03
N ASP A 281 4.47 -4.50 -12.08
CA ASP A 281 5.74 -3.79 -12.03
C ASP A 281 5.55 -2.34 -11.61
N ALA A 282 4.58 -1.63 -12.19
CA ALA A 282 4.28 -0.24 -11.82
C ALA A 282 3.88 -0.12 -10.33
N TYR A 283 3.01 -1.01 -9.85
CA TYR A 283 2.63 -1.05 -8.43
C TYR A 283 3.79 -1.43 -7.53
N SER A 284 4.65 -2.36 -7.95
CA SER A 284 5.81 -2.82 -7.17
C SER A 284 6.85 -1.74 -7.03
N VAL A 285 7.17 -1.02 -8.12
CA VAL A 285 8.11 0.12 -8.11
C VAL A 285 7.61 1.19 -7.13
N GLU A 286 6.34 1.59 -7.22
CA GLU A 286 5.80 2.61 -6.33
C GLU A 286 5.73 2.12 -4.87
N PHE A 287 5.35 0.87 -4.65
CA PHE A 287 5.35 0.27 -3.32
C PHE A 287 6.76 0.30 -2.71
N PHE A 288 7.78 -0.18 -3.42
CA PHE A 288 9.15 -0.25 -2.91
C PHE A 288 9.78 1.13 -2.74
N ARG A 289 9.48 2.08 -3.64
CA ARG A 289 9.91 3.48 -3.49
C ARG A 289 9.50 4.03 -2.12
N ILE A 290 8.23 3.87 -1.74
CA ILE A 290 7.72 4.36 -0.46
C ILE A 290 8.20 3.47 0.70
N PHE A 291 8.19 2.15 0.51
CA PHE A 291 8.58 1.19 1.53
C PHE A 291 10.02 1.45 2.02
N GLU A 292 10.98 1.60 1.09
CA GLU A 292 12.38 1.86 1.43
C GLU A 292 12.57 3.23 2.10
N HIS A 293 11.86 4.24 1.61
CA HIS A 293 11.80 5.54 2.27
C HIS A 293 11.32 5.43 3.72
N MET A 294 10.26 4.69 3.99
CA MET A 294 9.72 4.54 5.35
C MET A 294 10.60 3.64 6.21
N ARG A 295 11.14 2.55 5.66
CA ARG A 295 12.06 1.64 6.34
C ARG A 295 13.32 2.37 6.82
N PHE A 296 13.94 3.16 5.95
CA PHE A 296 15.09 3.98 6.34
C PHE A 296 14.77 4.92 7.51
N ARG A 297 13.62 5.60 7.45
CA ARG A 297 13.16 6.48 8.54
C ARG A 297 12.95 5.72 9.83
N ASN A 298 12.36 4.52 9.75
CA ASN A 298 12.20 3.62 10.89
C ASN A 298 13.54 3.27 11.52
N GLU A 299 14.54 2.90 10.72
CA GLU A 299 15.87 2.52 11.19
C GLU A 299 16.61 3.69 11.87
N VAL A 300 16.64 4.86 11.24
CA VAL A 300 17.29 6.07 11.80
C VAL A 300 16.70 6.44 13.15
N GLN A 301 15.38 6.30 13.31
CA GLN A 301 14.67 6.62 14.55
C GLN A 301 14.59 5.44 15.52
N GLY A 302 15.27 4.32 15.24
CA GLY A 302 15.33 3.16 16.12
C GLY A 302 14.00 2.39 16.26
N VAL A 303 13.05 2.63 15.36
CA VAL A 303 11.79 1.88 15.25
C VAL A 303 12.13 0.49 14.71
N GLY A 304 12.47 -0.42 15.62
CA GLY A 304 12.94 -1.76 15.27
C GLY A 304 14.22 -2.21 15.99
N LYS A 305 14.84 -1.37 16.83
CA LYS A 305 15.78 -1.90 17.83
C LYS A 305 14.98 -2.88 18.69
N ARG A 306 15.25 -4.18 18.52
CA ARG A 306 14.83 -5.21 19.47
C ARG A 306 15.22 -4.65 20.83
N SER A 307 14.25 -4.42 21.70
CA SER A 307 14.54 -4.30 23.13
C SER A 307 15.47 -5.46 23.45
N GLU A 308 16.63 -5.21 24.05
CA GLU A 308 17.37 -6.28 24.70
C GLU A 308 16.37 -6.98 25.60
N VAL A 309 15.92 -8.16 25.17
CA VAL A 309 14.94 -8.94 25.90
C VAL A 309 15.66 -9.36 27.17
N ASP A 310 15.13 -8.94 28.30
CA ASP A 310 15.49 -9.46 29.61
C ASP A 310 15.50 -10.99 29.50
N THR A 311 16.69 -11.59 29.59
CA THR A 311 16.99 -13.00 29.35
C THR A 311 16.36 -13.95 30.38
N THR A 312 15.36 -13.48 31.11
CA THR A 312 14.60 -14.20 32.12
C THR A 312 13.23 -14.67 31.61
N ALA A 313 12.78 -14.23 30.43
CA ALA A 313 11.55 -14.70 29.80
C ALA A 313 11.81 -15.86 28.82
N ASP A 314 11.22 -17.01 29.11
CA ASP A 314 11.30 -18.25 28.32
C ASP A 314 10.95 -18.03 26.83
N PRO A 315 11.90 -18.23 25.89
CA PRO A 315 11.70 -18.04 24.44
C PRO A 315 10.74 -19.05 23.81
N GLN A 316 10.31 -20.09 24.53
CA GLN A 316 9.52 -21.19 23.99
C GLN A 316 8.00 -20.99 24.04
N ALA A 317 7.52 -19.77 24.31
CA ALA A 317 6.10 -19.42 24.19
C ALA A 317 5.71 -19.14 22.73
N ASP A 318 5.94 -20.10 21.84
CA ASP A 318 5.32 -20.12 20.51
C ASP A 318 3.80 -20.05 20.68
N LEU A 319 3.18 -19.00 20.14
CA LEU A 319 1.72 -18.86 20.05
C LEU A 319 1.19 -19.91 19.07
N VAL A 320 1.04 -21.14 19.55
CA VAL A 320 0.42 -22.24 18.81
C VAL A 320 -1.07 -21.92 18.63
N MET A 321 -1.52 -21.84 17.38
CA MET A 321 -2.94 -21.61 17.03
C MET A 321 -3.66 -22.93 16.74
N CYS A 322 -4.98 -22.99 16.99
CA CYS A 322 -5.85 -24.11 16.56
C CYS A 322 -5.98 -24.11 15.03
N ARG A 323 -6.45 -25.23 14.46
CA ARG A 323 -6.86 -25.31 13.04
C ARG A 323 -7.99 -24.34 12.66
N CYS A 324 -8.76 -23.82 13.62
CA CYS A 324 -9.78 -22.79 13.39
C CYS A 324 -9.26 -21.35 13.56
N GLY A 325 -7.95 -21.14 13.69
CA GLY A 325 -7.34 -19.82 13.81
C GLY A 325 -7.49 -19.13 15.17
N GLN A 326 -8.10 -19.79 16.17
CA GLN A 326 -8.20 -19.30 17.55
C GLN A 326 -7.03 -19.79 18.41
N ALA A 327 -6.76 -19.08 19.52
CA ALA A 327 -5.74 -19.50 20.49
C ALA A 327 -6.05 -20.90 21.07
N VAL A 328 -5.00 -21.68 21.34
CA VAL A 328 -5.15 -22.98 22.01
C VAL A 328 -5.28 -22.83 23.52
N ALA A 329 -6.10 -23.67 24.13
CA ALA A 329 -6.21 -23.79 25.59
C ALA A 329 -5.32 -24.94 26.06
N GLU A 330 -4.62 -24.74 27.17
CA GLU A 330 -3.81 -25.78 27.79
C GLU A 330 -4.53 -26.42 28.98
N ARG A 331 -4.47 -27.76 29.08
CA ARG A 331 -5.16 -28.54 30.10
C ARG A 331 -4.28 -29.70 30.60
N THR A 332 -4.60 -30.20 31.78
CA THR A 332 -3.90 -31.35 32.40
C THR A 332 -4.87 -32.51 32.55
N VAL A 333 -4.43 -33.74 32.24
CA VAL A 333 -5.25 -34.95 32.41
C VAL A 333 -5.47 -35.20 33.90
N LYS A 334 -6.73 -35.04 34.36
CA LYS A 334 -7.13 -35.31 35.76
C LYS A 334 -7.69 -36.71 35.99
N LYS A 335 -8.05 -37.42 34.93
CA LYS A 335 -8.65 -38.77 35.01
C LYS A 335 -7.55 -39.79 35.29
N ALA A 336 -7.75 -40.64 36.29
CA ALA A 336 -6.81 -41.69 36.66
C ALA A 336 -6.49 -42.59 35.44
N GLY A 337 -5.21 -42.78 35.17
CA GLY A 337 -4.71 -43.55 34.03
C GLY A 337 -3.24 -43.25 33.72
N PRO A 338 -2.66 -43.89 32.69
CA PRO A 338 -1.23 -43.81 32.37
C PRO A 338 -0.70 -42.40 32.06
N ASN A 339 -1.61 -41.48 31.72
CA ASN A 339 -1.30 -40.11 31.33
C ASN A 339 -1.76 -39.07 32.37
N VAL A 340 -2.19 -39.50 33.56
CA VAL A 340 -2.66 -38.57 34.61
C VAL A 340 -1.53 -37.60 34.99
N GLY A 341 -1.83 -36.31 35.07
CA GLY A 341 -0.84 -35.26 35.31
C GLY A 341 -0.09 -34.74 34.07
N ARG A 342 -0.21 -35.39 32.90
CA ARG A 342 0.37 -34.86 31.65
C ARG A 342 -0.43 -33.66 31.13
N ARG A 343 0.29 -32.64 30.65
CA ARG A 343 -0.27 -31.42 30.03
C ARG A 343 -0.50 -31.65 28.52
N PHE A 344 -1.59 -31.09 27.99
CA PHE A 344 -1.94 -31.12 26.58
C PHE A 344 -2.57 -29.79 26.16
N ARG A 345 -2.41 -29.42 24.89
CA ARG A 345 -3.06 -28.28 24.25
C ARG A 345 -4.24 -28.78 23.43
N CYS A 346 -5.37 -28.08 23.52
CA CYS A 346 -6.57 -28.36 22.72
C CYS A 346 -7.25 -27.08 22.23
N CYS A 347 -8.22 -27.21 21.34
CA CYS A 347 -9.07 -26.07 20.94
C CYS A 347 -9.73 -25.43 22.18
N ALA A 348 -9.73 -24.09 22.24
CA ALA A 348 -10.37 -23.34 23.32
C ALA A 348 -11.91 -23.26 23.18
N ASN A 349 -12.48 -23.60 22.02
CA ASN A 349 -13.92 -23.52 21.79
C ASN A 349 -14.70 -24.60 22.58
N PRO A 350 -15.97 -24.34 22.94
CA PRO A 350 -16.87 -25.30 23.57
C PRO A 350 -17.06 -26.59 22.76
N GLN A 351 -17.43 -27.67 23.47
CA GLN A 351 -17.67 -28.98 22.89
C GLN A 351 -18.89 -28.92 21.94
N GLY A 352 -18.65 -29.08 20.64
CA GLY A 352 -19.62 -28.83 19.55
C GLY A 352 -19.12 -27.84 18.48
N LEU A 353 -18.21 -26.92 18.85
CA LEU A 353 -17.56 -25.93 17.97
C LEU A 353 -16.03 -26.06 17.96
N SER A 354 -15.52 -27.15 18.55
CA SER A 354 -14.09 -27.46 18.66
C SER A 354 -13.55 -27.91 17.30
N CYS A 355 -12.38 -27.36 16.93
CA CYS A 355 -11.67 -27.72 15.70
C CYS A 355 -11.01 -29.12 15.76
N GLY A 356 -11.18 -29.85 16.87
CA GLY A 356 -10.58 -31.17 17.09
C GLY A 356 -9.06 -31.15 17.34
N TYR A 357 -8.44 -29.97 17.43
CA TYR A 357 -7.01 -29.85 17.71
C TYR A 357 -6.63 -30.43 19.07
N PHE A 358 -5.58 -31.25 19.07
CA PHE A 358 -4.99 -31.86 20.26
C PHE A 358 -3.48 -32.07 20.05
N ALA A 359 -2.67 -31.68 21.02
CA ALA A 359 -1.23 -31.95 21.05
C ALA A 359 -0.75 -32.12 22.50
N TRP A 360 0.15 -33.07 22.77
CA TRP A 360 0.79 -33.19 24.08
C TRP A 360 1.80 -32.05 24.31
N VAL A 361 1.92 -31.59 25.55
CA VAL A 361 2.99 -30.67 25.95
C VAL A 361 4.11 -31.54 26.51
N GLU A 362 5.21 -31.65 25.77
CA GLU A 362 6.40 -32.36 26.22
C GLU A 362 7.09 -31.58 27.33
N SER A 363 7.45 -32.26 28.42
CA SER A 363 8.28 -31.69 29.47
C SER A 363 9.72 -31.67 28.99
N ALA A 364 10.36 -30.49 29.06
CA ALA A 364 11.79 -30.33 28.83
C ALA A 364 12.58 -31.03 29.94
N GLU A 365 12.73 -32.35 29.85
CA GLU A 365 13.93 -33.00 30.37
C GLU A 365 15.09 -32.55 29.48
N ALA A 366 16.15 -32.06 30.12
CA ALA A 366 17.31 -31.45 29.51
C ALA A 366 17.93 -32.36 28.44
N LYS A 367 17.45 -32.24 27.20
CA LYS A 367 18.35 -32.26 26.07
C LYS A 367 19.07 -30.93 26.13
N GLU A 368 20.36 -30.97 26.46
CA GLU A 368 21.30 -30.02 25.88
C GLU A 368 21.10 -30.07 24.37
N VAL A 369 20.14 -29.28 23.89
CA VAL A 369 20.16 -28.78 22.54
C VAL A 369 21.34 -27.83 22.61
N SER A 370 22.50 -28.31 22.14
CA SER A 370 23.54 -27.44 21.63
C SER A 370 22.83 -26.28 20.96
N ARG A 371 23.13 -25.04 21.38
CA ARG A 371 22.82 -23.87 20.55
C ARG A 371 23.33 -24.24 19.16
N GLU A 372 22.44 -24.72 18.29
CA GLU A 372 22.67 -24.83 16.86
C GLU A 372 22.79 -23.38 16.43
N GLU A 373 24.04 -22.93 16.58
CA GLU A 373 24.74 -21.98 15.76
C GLU A 373 23.80 -20.91 15.18
N GLU A 374 23.81 -19.72 15.78
CA GLU A 374 23.59 -18.52 14.99
C GLU A 374 24.51 -18.64 13.76
N GLU A 375 23.93 -19.03 12.62
CA GLU A 375 24.70 -19.36 11.42
C GLU A 375 25.60 -18.16 11.10
N PRO A 376 26.93 -18.31 11.21
CA PRO A 376 27.83 -17.18 11.09
C PRO A 376 27.70 -16.57 9.69
N TRP A 377 27.75 -15.25 9.63
CA TRP A 377 27.96 -14.54 8.37
C TRP A 377 29.22 -15.11 7.70
N PRO A 378 29.18 -15.55 6.42
CA PRO A 378 28.18 -15.30 5.38
C PRO A 378 27.19 -16.45 5.13
N TRP A 379 27.16 -17.53 5.92
CA TRP A 379 26.32 -18.72 5.65
C TRP A 379 24.83 -18.46 5.81
N CYS A 380 24.41 -17.58 6.73
CA CYS A 380 23.02 -17.13 6.83
C CYS A 380 22.52 -16.45 5.54
N TYR A 381 23.41 -15.83 4.77
CA TYR A 381 23.08 -15.28 3.45
C TYR A 381 22.85 -16.39 2.43
N TYR A 382 23.42 -17.58 2.57
CA TYR A 382 23.23 -18.69 1.63
C TYR A 382 22.17 -19.71 2.08
N SER A 383 21.67 -19.58 3.32
CA SER A 383 20.59 -20.41 3.83
C SER A 383 19.30 -20.16 3.03
N LYS A 384 18.72 -21.24 2.49
CA LYS A 384 17.56 -21.21 1.60
C LYS A 384 16.30 -20.60 2.23
N LYS A 385 16.30 -20.37 3.55
CA LYS A 385 15.16 -19.90 4.34
C LYS A 385 15.30 -18.45 4.82
N THR A 386 16.45 -17.81 4.64
CA THR A 386 16.62 -16.43 5.10
C THR A 386 15.96 -15.44 4.15
N PHE A 387 15.51 -14.31 4.71
CA PHE A 387 14.87 -13.26 3.92
C PHE A 387 15.73 -12.82 2.74
N ALA A 388 17.03 -12.58 2.95
CA ALA A 388 17.93 -12.13 1.89
C ALA A 388 18.06 -13.14 0.74
N THR A 389 17.91 -14.43 1.02
CA THR A 389 17.86 -15.47 -0.03
C THR A 389 16.52 -15.48 -0.74
N LEU A 390 15.41 -15.38 0.01
CA LEU A 390 14.06 -15.32 -0.54
C LEU A 390 13.85 -14.07 -1.41
N GLU A 391 14.34 -12.93 -0.95
CA GLU A 391 14.34 -11.65 -1.64
C GLU A 391 15.19 -11.71 -2.90
N ARG A 392 16.42 -12.22 -2.85
CA ARG A 392 17.20 -12.40 -4.08
C ARG A 392 16.50 -13.26 -5.11
N ARG A 393 15.89 -14.39 -4.72
CA ARG A 393 15.08 -15.20 -5.64
C ARG A 393 13.91 -14.43 -6.24
N LEU A 394 13.26 -13.57 -5.46
CA LEU A 394 12.19 -12.72 -5.96
C LEU A 394 12.69 -11.75 -7.03
N PHE A 395 13.88 -11.17 -6.83
CA PHE A 395 14.48 -10.18 -7.74
C PHE A 395 15.38 -10.81 -8.84
N GLU A 396 15.65 -12.10 -8.79
CA GLU A 396 16.39 -12.84 -9.84
C GLU A 396 15.65 -12.75 -11.19
N ASP A 397 14.31 -12.75 -11.18
CA ASP A 397 13.47 -12.66 -12.37
C ASP A 397 13.39 -11.23 -12.96
N LEU A 398 13.66 -10.19 -12.14
CA LEU A 398 13.85 -8.81 -12.64
C LEU A 398 15.14 -8.67 -13.47
N HIS A 399 16.09 -9.61 -13.31
CA HIS A 399 17.30 -9.71 -14.13
C HIS A 399 17.08 -10.52 -15.42
N GLY A 400 15.90 -10.41 -16.03
CA GLY A 400 15.57 -11.04 -17.29
C GLY A 400 16.39 -10.51 -18.46
N GLU A 401 17.20 -11.40 -19.05
CA GLU A 401 17.51 -11.45 -20.48
C GLU A 401 18.24 -10.26 -21.14
N HIS A 402 19.42 -9.91 -20.64
CA HIS A 402 20.55 -9.66 -21.54
C HIS A 402 21.67 -10.66 -21.20
N GLY A 403 21.87 -11.60 -22.12
CA GLY A 403 22.81 -12.70 -21.95
C GLY A 403 24.23 -12.23 -21.66
N VAL A 404 24.70 -12.50 -20.44
CA VAL A 404 26.06 -12.97 -20.26
C VAL A 404 25.93 -14.39 -19.73
N ARG A 405 25.87 -15.36 -20.66
CA ARG A 405 26.31 -16.71 -20.36
C ARG A 405 27.74 -16.58 -19.85
N ARG A 406 27.96 -16.65 -18.54
CA ARG A 406 29.26 -17.06 -18.01
C ARG A 406 29.44 -18.49 -18.48
N SER A 407 30.11 -18.67 -19.61
CA SER A 407 30.63 -19.96 -19.99
C SER A 407 31.61 -20.38 -18.90
N GLU A 408 31.20 -21.33 -18.07
CA GLU A 408 32.10 -22.14 -17.25
C GLU A 408 32.95 -23.04 -18.16
N GLN A 409 33.85 -22.45 -18.93
CA GLN A 409 34.96 -23.17 -19.58
C GLN A 409 36.18 -22.26 -19.58
N GLY A 410 37.19 -22.63 -18.80
CA GLY A 410 38.50 -21.98 -18.77
C GLY A 410 38.85 -21.30 -17.46
N ARG A 411 39.03 -22.08 -16.38
CA ARG A 411 40.01 -21.69 -15.36
C ARG A 411 41.38 -21.79 -16.02
N SER A 412 41.91 -20.68 -16.49
CA SER A 412 43.35 -20.48 -16.62
C SER A 412 43.70 -19.11 -16.07
N GLU A 413 44.67 -19.12 -15.17
CA GLU A 413 45.28 -18.02 -14.45
C GLU A 413 45.51 -16.79 -15.34
N ALA A 414 45.05 -15.62 -14.89
CA ALA A 414 45.55 -14.31 -15.35
C ALA A 414 45.17 -13.21 -14.34
N GLU A 415 46.18 -12.86 -13.54
CA GLU A 415 46.61 -11.52 -13.07
C GLU A 415 45.58 -10.44 -12.68
N GLU A 416 45.75 -9.93 -11.46
CA GLU A 416 45.14 -8.69 -10.94
C GLU A 416 45.47 -7.48 -11.84
N PRO A 417 44.49 -6.63 -12.23
CA PRO A 417 44.82 -5.35 -12.83
C PRO A 417 45.16 -4.34 -11.73
N ALA A 418 46.42 -3.90 -11.79
CA ALA A 418 46.98 -2.81 -11.02
C ALA A 418 46.21 -1.48 -11.18
N LEU A 419 46.24 -0.72 -10.10
CA LEU A 419 45.90 0.70 -9.98
C LEU A 419 46.41 1.52 -11.19
N LEU A 420 45.49 2.17 -11.89
CA LEU A 420 45.79 3.23 -12.84
C LEU A 420 45.41 4.57 -12.20
N GLU A 421 46.45 5.24 -11.68
CA GLU A 421 46.43 6.67 -11.41
C GLU A 421 46.14 7.42 -12.72
N THR A 422 45.06 8.18 -12.75
CA THR A 422 44.88 9.25 -13.74
C THR A 422 44.89 10.60 -13.05
N GLN A 423 45.78 11.43 -13.58
CA GLN A 423 46.21 12.73 -13.12
C GLN A 423 45.07 13.77 -13.10
N GLY A 424 45.25 14.78 -12.25
CA GLY A 424 44.30 15.87 -12.04
C GLY A 424 43.98 16.66 -13.30
N GLY A 425 42.68 16.85 -13.52
CA GLY A 425 42.11 17.90 -14.35
C GLY A 425 41.12 18.71 -13.52
N SER A 426 41.32 20.02 -13.46
CA SER A 426 40.46 20.96 -12.74
C SER A 426 39.06 21.00 -13.36
N CYS A 427 38.04 20.67 -12.57
CA CYS A 427 36.65 20.85 -12.95
C CYS A 427 36.13 22.16 -12.36
N SER A 428 36.18 23.23 -13.16
CA SER A 428 35.37 24.43 -12.99
C SER A 428 34.04 24.26 -13.70
N SER A 429 33.00 24.89 -13.15
CA SER A 429 31.60 25.02 -13.59
C SER A 429 30.66 23.82 -13.36
N PHE A 430 29.97 23.90 -12.20
CA PHE A 430 28.71 23.22 -11.92
C PHE A 430 27.60 24.03 -12.62
N GLU A 431 27.23 23.65 -13.84
CA GLU A 431 26.02 24.12 -14.50
C GLU A 431 24.86 23.16 -14.19
N SER A 432 23.69 23.76 -13.99
CA SER A 432 22.47 23.24 -13.37
C SER A 432 21.86 22.02 -14.05
N ALA A 433 21.55 20.99 -13.26
CA ALA A 433 20.73 19.84 -13.63
C ALA A 433 19.22 20.15 -13.55
N ASP A 434 18.75 21.15 -14.31
CA ASP A 434 17.33 21.52 -14.43
C ASP A 434 16.67 21.07 -15.75
N GLU A 435 17.37 20.30 -16.59
CA GLU A 435 16.78 19.75 -17.82
C GLU A 435 16.52 18.24 -17.67
N GLY A 436 15.34 17.90 -17.17
CA GLY A 436 14.90 16.52 -17.04
C GLY A 436 13.59 16.32 -16.29
N MET A 437 12.67 17.29 -16.29
CA MET A 437 11.27 16.98 -16.01
C MET A 437 10.69 16.33 -17.26
N LEU A 438 10.53 15.01 -17.19
CA LEU A 438 9.66 14.25 -18.08
C LEU A 438 8.28 14.88 -18.05
N ASP A 439 7.89 15.52 -19.15
CA ASP A 439 6.59 16.14 -19.30
C ASP A 439 5.51 15.07 -19.18
N LEU A 440 4.62 15.26 -18.20
CA LEU A 440 3.53 14.35 -17.82
C LEU A 440 2.51 14.06 -18.95
N TRP A 441 2.67 14.71 -20.11
CA TRP A 441 1.81 14.63 -21.29
C TRP A 441 2.16 13.47 -22.23
N ASP A 442 3.41 12.99 -22.20
CA ASP A 442 3.88 11.92 -23.11
C ASP A 442 3.37 10.52 -22.72
N LEU A 443 2.83 10.35 -21.49
CA LEU A 443 2.23 9.09 -21.04
C LEU A 443 0.83 8.82 -21.64
N CYS A 444 0.25 9.80 -22.36
CA CYS A 444 -1.15 9.74 -22.84
C CYS A 444 -1.31 9.30 -24.30
N GLY A 445 -0.24 8.93 -25.01
CA GLY A 445 -0.34 8.25 -26.32
C GLY A 445 -1.01 9.05 -27.43
N VAL A 446 -0.91 10.38 -27.43
CA VAL A 446 -1.33 11.22 -28.56
C VAL A 446 -0.12 11.44 -29.46
N SER A 447 0.05 10.61 -30.49
CA SER A 447 1.05 10.86 -31.52
C SER A 447 0.49 11.85 -32.53
N GLU A 448 1.12 13.01 -32.69
CA GLU A 448 1.04 13.75 -33.95
C GLU A 448 2.45 13.92 -34.50
N ASP A 449 2.84 13.03 -35.41
CA ASP A 449 3.89 13.35 -36.38
C ASP A 449 3.32 14.42 -37.34
N PRO A 450 4.02 15.54 -37.57
CA PRO A 450 3.54 16.55 -38.50
C PRO A 450 3.83 16.11 -39.94
N ALA A 451 2.78 15.71 -40.66
CA ALA A 451 2.76 15.85 -42.11
C ALA A 451 2.59 17.35 -42.43
N GLU A 452 3.56 17.94 -43.12
CA GLU A 452 3.43 19.30 -43.65
C GLU A 452 2.21 19.41 -44.57
N PRO A 453 1.46 20.53 -44.47
CA PRO A 453 1.23 21.28 -45.69
C PRO A 453 1.42 22.79 -45.51
N ASN A 454 2.12 23.36 -46.48
CA ASN A 454 2.15 24.77 -46.84
C ASN A 454 0.74 25.41 -46.77
N THR A 455 0.51 26.28 -45.79
CA THR A 455 -0.29 27.51 -45.94
C THR A 455 0.01 28.43 -44.74
N GLU A 456 0.09 29.74 -45.02
CA GLU A 456 0.63 30.83 -44.19
C GLU A 456 0.11 30.92 -42.73
N PRO A 457 0.93 31.44 -41.79
CA PRO A 457 0.56 31.51 -40.38
C PRO A 457 -0.39 32.68 -40.09
N ASP A 458 -1.60 32.38 -39.63
CA ASP A 458 -2.44 33.37 -38.94
C ASP A 458 -1.88 33.55 -37.52
N SER A 459 -0.93 34.47 -37.42
CA SER A 459 -0.28 34.89 -36.19
C SER A 459 -1.29 35.62 -35.29
N GLN A 460 -1.98 34.92 -34.38
CA GLN A 460 -2.68 35.62 -33.29
C GLN A 460 -3.07 34.84 -32.01
N LEU A 461 -2.41 33.72 -31.69
CA LEU A 461 -2.44 33.21 -30.31
C LEU A 461 -1.15 33.63 -29.59
N ARG A 462 -1.22 34.80 -28.93
CA ARG A 462 -0.17 35.23 -27.99
C ARG A 462 -0.09 34.19 -26.87
N GLN A 463 1.10 33.61 -26.65
CA GLN A 463 1.41 32.98 -25.37
C GLN A 463 1.03 33.96 -24.25
N PRO A 464 0.28 33.54 -23.21
CA PRO A 464 -0.04 34.45 -22.11
C PRO A 464 1.27 34.93 -21.50
N ALA A 465 1.40 36.25 -21.35
CA ALA A 465 2.56 36.84 -20.70
C ALA A 465 2.68 36.22 -19.29
N ARG A 466 3.90 35.84 -18.91
CA ARG A 466 4.17 35.36 -17.54
C ARG A 466 3.62 36.40 -16.57
N PRO A 467 2.71 36.03 -15.65
CA PRO A 467 2.07 37.01 -14.77
C PRO A 467 3.15 37.72 -13.96
N ASN A 468 3.08 39.05 -13.93
CA ASN A 468 4.03 39.84 -13.16
C ASN A 468 3.77 39.57 -11.66
N LEU A 469 4.81 39.62 -10.82
CA LEU A 469 4.73 39.48 -9.36
C LEU A 469 3.61 40.32 -8.71
N THR A 470 3.23 41.43 -9.35
CA THR A 470 2.11 42.27 -8.90
C THR A 470 0.75 41.58 -9.13
N GLU A 471 0.53 40.97 -10.29
CA GLU A 471 -0.70 40.24 -10.63
C GLU A 471 -0.85 38.96 -9.79
N ILE A 472 0.26 38.25 -9.54
CA ILE A 472 0.28 37.07 -8.64
C ILE A 472 -0.11 37.50 -7.21
N ARG A 473 0.40 38.64 -6.75
CA ARG A 473 0.12 39.16 -5.42
C ARG A 473 -1.33 39.66 -5.28
N ASP A 474 -1.89 40.25 -6.32
CA ASP A 474 -3.27 40.72 -6.33
C ASP A 474 -4.24 39.53 -6.38
N ALA A 475 -3.95 38.50 -7.17
CA ALA A 475 -4.70 37.23 -7.18
C ALA A 475 -4.64 36.51 -5.83
N ALA A 476 -3.47 36.45 -5.18
CA ALA A 476 -3.33 35.89 -3.83
C ALA A 476 -4.09 36.72 -2.77
N THR A 477 -4.16 38.04 -2.94
CA THR A 477 -4.93 38.95 -2.06
C THR A 477 -6.44 38.72 -2.22
N GLU A 478 -6.91 38.49 -3.44
CA GLU A 478 -8.31 38.23 -3.77
C GLU A 478 -8.75 36.83 -3.32
N MET A 479 -7.96 35.78 -3.61
CA MET A 479 -8.29 34.40 -3.24
C MET A 479 -8.23 34.15 -1.73
N LEU A 480 -7.38 34.86 -1.00
CA LEU A 480 -7.15 34.64 0.44
C LEU A 480 -7.81 35.71 1.33
N GLY A 481 -8.34 36.78 0.74
CA GLY A 481 -9.00 37.89 1.47
C GLY A 481 -8.08 38.70 2.39
N VAL A 482 -6.76 38.61 2.22
CA VAL A 482 -5.79 39.31 3.08
C VAL A 482 -5.23 40.54 2.40
N ASN A 483 -5.69 41.72 2.80
CA ASN A 483 -5.18 42.99 2.29
C ASN A 483 -3.74 43.22 2.81
N LEU A 484 -2.72 42.97 1.98
CA LEU A 484 -1.28 43.04 2.35
C LEU A 484 -0.74 44.46 2.64
N LYS A 485 -1.60 45.45 2.88
CA LYS A 485 -1.21 46.78 3.38
C LYS A 485 -1.31 46.84 4.90
N VAL A 486 -0.51 46.04 5.61
CA VAL A 486 -0.43 46.14 7.09
C VAL A 486 1.03 46.25 7.52
N LYS A 487 1.41 47.40 8.08
CA LYS A 487 2.61 47.54 8.91
C LYS A 487 2.36 46.76 10.21
N GLY A 488 2.93 45.56 10.31
CA GLY A 488 2.84 44.71 11.49
C GLY A 488 4.11 43.88 11.64
N GLY A 489 4.62 43.77 12.88
CA GLY A 489 5.92 43.19 13.19
C GLY A 489 6.12 41.74 12.71
N SER A 490 7.38 41.33 12.67
CA SER A 490 7.94 40.09 12.07
C SER A 490 7.25 38.76 12.42
N LYS A 491 6.36 38.73 13.41
CA LYS A 491 5.56 37.56 13.77
C LYS A 491 4.39 37.33 12.80
N ARG A 492 3.66 38.40 12.43
CA ARG A 492 2.48 38.29 11.55
C ARG A 492 2.85 38.04 10.09
N LEU A 493 4.02 38.54 9.65
CA LEU A 493 4.62 38.22 8.35
C LEU A 493 5.08 36.75 8.27
N ARG A 494 5.53 36.17 9.38
CA ARG A 494 5.88 34.74 9.45
C ARG A 494 4.64 33.86 9.36
N GLU A 495 3.58 34.17 10.10
CA GLU A 495 2.29 33.46 10.02
C GLU A 495 1.69 33.53 8.60
N LEU A 496 1.80 34.68 7.92
CA LEU A 496 1.35 34.84 6.52
C LEU A 496 2.22 34.08 5.52
N ARG A 497 3.54 34.06 5.71
CA ARG A 497 4.46 33.25 4.89
C ARG A 497 4.17 31.76 5.06
N ASP A 498 3.96 31.30 6.28
CA ASP A 498 3.71 29.89 6.56
C ASP A 498 2.32 29.46 6.02
N HIS A 499 1.36 30.38 5.94
CA HIS A 499 0.09 30.20 5.21
C HIS A 499 0.26 30.22 3.67
N LEU A 500 1.19 30.99 3.12
CA LEU A 500 1.46 31.06 1.68
C LEU A 500 2.24 29.84 1.14
N VAL A 501 2.99 29.14 1.98
CA VAL A 501 3.70 27.90 1.62
C VAL A 501 2.76 26.68 1.65
N THR A 502 1.61 26.80 2.34
CA THR A 502 0.61 25.73 2.47
C THR A 502 -0.54 25.80 1.46
N CYS A 503 -0.75 26.95 0.81
CA CYS A 503 -1.59 27.10 -0.38
C CYS A 503 -0.77 26.90 -1.64
#